data_AF-A0A348ZZE3-F1
#
_entry.id   AF-A0A348ZZE3-F1
#
_cell.length_a   1.000
_cell.length_b   1.000
_cell.length_c   1.000
_cell.angle_alpha   90.00
_cell.angle_beta   90.00
_cell.angle_gamma   90.00
#
_symmetry.space_group_name_H-M   'P 1'
#
loop_
_entity.id
_entity.type
_entity.pdbx_description
1 polymer ?
#
loop_
_entity_poly.entity_id
_entity_poly.type
_entity_poly.pdbx_seq_one_letter_code
_entity_poly.pdbx_strand_id
1 'polypeptide(L)'
;MEDSRISYHESVRKVYQRIKEDGMTNIWDRYEAQGLGSPDQRCPFCQGGVRCDLCSNGPCRADVAKDKRGVCGITGDGMAMRMMLLRNVMGASTYQYHTEQTIKTLRATAGGATPFQISEPQKLHAFAKRLGISAAGTDNDIALRLCDYVEAEFNKKYDEPSAIVESLAPPDRKELWKKLGIFPGGIYGEMLFSTSSCLTNVDGYYVSLALKAMRLGIAMAYQSQIVNEFCQDIIFGLPRPHTVRVDLGVLDPDYVNALVNGHEPFLGFAMVQLARTPEWQEKAKAVGAKGLRVIANIETGQEMIQRWAVDDAFYGFTGNWIMQEAVLGTGSVDLFACDMNCSMQIDPAYADKY
;
A
#
# COMPACT_ATOMS: atom_id res chain seq x y z
N MET A 1 -10.55 -26.63 6.99
CA MET A 1 -9.53 -26.15 7.95
C MET A 1 -10.00 -26.23 9.40
N GLU A 2 -9.08 -26.43 10.36
CA GLU A 2 -9.33 -26.20 11.79
C GLU A 2 -9.54 -24.71 12.07
N ASP A 3 -10.35 -24.37 13.09
CA ASP A 3 -10.64 -22.98 13.49
C ASP A 3 -9.40 -22.10 13.68
N SER A 4 -8.36 -22.66 14.31
CA SER A 4 -7.08 -21.99 14.57
C SER A 4 -6.31 -21.62 13.29
N ARG A 5 -6.60 -22.29 12.18
CA ARG A 5 -6.03 -22.00 10.86
C ARG A 5 -6.88 -21.00 10.07
N ILE A 6 -8.11 -20.73 10.50
CA ILE A 6 -8.98 -19.70 9.93
C ILE A 6 -8.61 -18.34 10.54
N SER A 7 -8.84 -18.18 11.84
CA SER A 7 -8.53 -16.93 12.55
C SER A 7 -8.52 -17.13 14.07
N TYR A 8 -7.68 -16.37 14.76
CA TYR A 8 -7.73 -16.26 16.22
C TYR A 8 -8.92 -15.40 16.70
N HIS A 9 -9.55 -14.62 15.82
CA HIS A 9 -10.70 -13.80 16.14
C HIS A 9 -11.99 -14.62 16.05
N GLU A 10 -12.73 -14.70 17.17
CA GLU A 10 -14.03 -15.37 17.22
C GLU A 10 -15.05 -14.74 16.27
N SER A 11 -15.04 -13.41 16.15
CA SER A 11 -15.85 -12.62 15.22
C SER A 11 -15.70 -13.12 13.77
N VAL A 12 -14.46 -13.28 13.31
CA VAL A 12 -14.13 -13.75 11.96
C VAL A 12 -14.55 -15.21 11.77
N ARG A 13 -14.30 -16.08 12.75
CA ARG A 13 -14.73 -17.48 12.70
C ARG A 13 -16.26 -17.61 12.63
N LYS A 14 -16.99 -16.75 13.35
CA LYS A 14 -18.45 -16.73 13.31
C LYS A 14 -18.98 -16.36 11.92
N VAL A 15 -18.44 -15.30 11.30
CA VAL A 15 -18.87 -14.92 9.96
C VAL A 15 -18.44 -15.93 8.90
N TYR A 16 -17.26 -16.55 9.06
CA TYR A 16 -16.83 -17.64 8.18
C TYR A 16 -17.86 -18.77 8.07
N GLN A 17 -18.50 -19.18 9.18
CA GLN A 17 -19.56 -20.19 9.14
C GLN A 17 -20.77 -19.72 8.33
N ARG A 18 -21.19 -18.46 8.50
CA ARG A 18 -22.27 -17.87 7.70
C ARG A 18 -21.94 -17.86 6.21
N ILE A 19 -20.73 -17.43 5.82
CA ILE A 19 -20.30 -17.43 4.42
C ILE A 19 -20.39 -18.84 3.82
N LYS A 20 -20.06 -19.88 4.60
CA LYS A 20 -20.20 -21.27 4.19
C LYS A 20 -21.64 -21.71 4.05
N GLU A 21 -22.51 -21.37 5.00
CA GLU A 21 -23.96 -21.63 4.93
C GLU A 21 -24.59 -20.96 3.69
N ASP A 22 -24.09 -19.77 3.33
CA ASP A 22 -24.49 -19.01 2.15
C ASP A 22 -23.95 -19.58 0.82
N GLY A 23 -23.12 -20.61 0.86
CA GLY A 23 -22.54 -21.27 -0.31
C GLY A 23 -21.49 -20.43 -1.04
N MET A 24 -20.93 -19.41 -0.39
CA MET A 24 -19.92 -18.53 -0.97
C MET A 24 -18.50 -19.06 -0.78
N THR A 25 -17.62 -18.77 -1.73
CA THR A 25 -16.18 -19.02 -1.56
C THR A 25 -15.54 -17.95 -0.68
N ASN A 26 -14.54 -18.32 0.12
CA ASN A 26 -13.74 -17.41 0.94
C ASN A 26 -12.23 -17.64 0.72
N ILE A 27 -11.40 -16.74 1.25
CA ILE A 27 -9.94 -16.78 1.12
C ILE A 27 -9.33 -18.12 1.57
N TRP A 28 -9.86 -18.73 2.63
CA TRP A 28 -9.34 -20.00 3.14
C TRP A 28 -9.68 -21.16 2.21
N ASP A 29 -10.91 -21.22 1.70
CA ASP A 29 -11.31 -22.24 0.72
C ASP A 29 -10.48 -22.09 -0.58
N ARG A 30 -10.25 -20.85 -1.04
CA ARG A 30 -9.36 -20.58 -2.19
C ARG A 30 -7.91 -20.97 -1.90
N TYR A 31 -7.42 -20.74 -0.68
CA TYR A 31 -6.09 -21.17 -0.25
C TYR A 31 -5.95 -22.69 -0.28
N GLU A 32 -6.93 -23.43 0.24
CA GLU A 32 -6.96 -24.90 0.21
C GLU A 32 -7.00 -25.42 -1.24
N ALA A 33 -7.85 -24.83 -2.09
CA ALA A 33 -8.00 -25.23 -3.49
C ALA A 33 -6.73 -25.06 -4.34
N GLN A 34 -5.85 -24.11 -3.98
CA GLN A 34 -4.56 -23.92 -4.64
C GLN A 34 -3.51 -24.98 -4.24
N GLY A 35 -3.81 -25.84 -3.26
CA GLY A 35 -2.87 -26.82 -2.70
C GLY A 35 -2.67 -28.03 -3.61
N LEU A 36 -1.45 -28.55 -3.68
CA LEU A 36 -1.11 -29.76 -4.43
C LEU A 36 -1.15 -30.99 -3.50
N GLY A 37 -2.34 -31.51 -3.24
CA GLY A 37 -2.57 -32.65 -2.34
C GLY A 37 -2.70 -32.28 -0.85
N SER A 38 -2.11 -31.15 -0.43
CA SER A 38 -2.42 -30.49 0.84
C SER A 38 -2.46 -28.97 0.67
N PRO A 39 -3.18 -28.21 1.54
CA PRO A 39 -3.28 -26.76 1.42
C PRO A 39 -1.93 -26.03 1.39
N ASP A 40 -0.93 -26.55 2.10
CA ASP A 40 0.37 -25.90 2.28
C ASP A 40 1.41 -26.35 1.23
N GLN A 41 1.13 -27.41 0.47
CA GLN A 41 1.99 -27.87 -0.60
C GLN A 41 1.73 -27.06 -1.87
N ARG A 42 2.67 -26.19 -2.25
CA ARG A 42 2.60 -25.42 -3.50
C ARG A 42 3.56 -25.97 -4.54
N CYS A 43 3.49 -25.47 -5.77
CA CYS A 43 4.43 -25.88 -6.81
C CYS A 43 5.87 -25.48 -6.40
N PRO A 44 6.80 -26.45 -6.29
CA PRO A 44 8.13 -26.22 -5.70
C PRO A 44 8.99 -25.27 -6.55
N PHE A 45 8.81 -25.25 -7.87
CA PHE A 45 9.51 -24.29 -8.74
C PHE A 45 9.07 -22.84 -8.47
N CYS A 46 7.83 -22.65 -8.02
CA CYS A 46 7.27 -21.33 -7.67
C CYS A 46 7.80 -20.84 -6.34
N GLN A 47 7.74 -21.72 -5.34
CA GLN A 47 8.24 -21.44 -4.00
C GLN A 47 9.75 -21.18 -4.03
N GLY A 48 10.51 -21.97 -4.80
CA GLY A 48 11.94 -21.77 -4.96
C GLY A 48 12.33 -20.58 -5.85
N GLY A 49 11.39 -19.94 -6.56
CA GLY A 49 11.70 -18.86 -7.50
C GLY A 49 12.48 -19.30 -8.75
N VAL A 50 12.57 -20.61 -9.00
CA VAL A 50 13.39 -21.22 -10.08
C VAL A 50 12.58 -21.51 -11.36
N ARG A 51 11.54 -20.70 -11.60
CA ARG A 51 10.74 -20.70 -12.84
C ARG A 51 10.89 -19.37 -13.55
N CYS A 52 10.91 -19.39 -14.87
CA CYS A 52 10.99 -18.17 -15.68
C CYS A 52 10.17 -18.31 -16.96
N ASP A 53 9.29 -17.35 -17.21
CA ASP A 53 8.34 -17.27 -18.33
C ASP A 53 8.42 -15.93 -19.08
N LEU A 54 9.54 -15.21 -18.92
CA LEU A 54 9.75 -13.87 -19.49
C LEU A 54 10.10 -13.86 -21.00
N CYS A 55 10.08 -15.01 -21.68
CA CYS A 55 10.29 -15.10 -23.12
C CYS A 55 9.62 -16.36 -23.72
N SER A 56 9.51 -16.38 -25.05
CA SER A 56 8.87 -17.46 -25.82
C SER A 56 9.59 -18.81 -25.78
N ASN A 57 10.82 -18.88 -25.28
CA ASN A 57 11.54 -20.15 -25.09
C ASN A 57 11.12 -20.87 -23.80
N GLY A 58 10.37 -20.20 -22.92
CA GLY A 58 9.85 -20.76 -21.67
C GLY A 58 8.47 -21.42 -21.80
N PRO A 59 7.83 -21.77 -20.67
CA PRO A 59 8.32 -21.59 -19.30
C PRO A 59 9.48 -22.53 -18.97
N CYS A 60 10.59 -21.97 -18.48
CA CYS A 60 11.75 -22.72 -18.00
C CYS A 60 11.60 -23.08 -16.51
N ARG A 61 12.16 -24.23 -16.11
CA ARG A 61 12.26 -24.69 -14.72
C ARG A 61 13.68 -25.16 -14.44
N ALA A 62 14.38 -24.46 -13.56
CA ALA A 62 15.73 -24.80 -13.14
C ALA A 62 15.72 -25.81 -11.97
N ASP A 63 16.82 -26.55 -11.85
CA ASP A 63 17.13 -27.45 -10.73
C ASP A 63 18.58 -27.17 -10.32
N VAL A 64 18.74 -26.48 -9.18
CA VAL A 64 20.05 -26.03 -8.68
C VAL A 64 20.95 -27.22 -8.37
N ALA A 65 20.40 -28.31 -7.83
CA ALA A 65 21.18 -29.49 -7.44
C ALA A 65 21.75 -30.26 -8.65
N LYS A 66 21.11 -30.11 -9.82
CA LYS A 66 21.51 -30.77 -11.07
C LYS A 66 22.15 -29.83 -12.09
N ASP A 67 22.40 -28.57 -11.71
CA ASP A 67 22.77 -27.48 -12.63
C ASP A 67 21.87 -27.43 -13.89
N LYS A 68 20.57 -27.73 -13.74
CA LYS A 68 19.61 -27.60 -14.82
C LYS A 68 19.25 -26.13 -14.96
N ARG A 69 19.58 -25.55 -16.10
CA ARG A 69 19.42 -24.11 -16.39
C ARG A 69 18.21 -23.82 -17.25
N GLY A 70 17.88 -22.53 -17.39
CA GLY A 70 16.96 -22.08 -18.42
C GLY A 70 17.55 -22.27 -19.83
N VAL A 71 16.72 -22.17 -20.87
CA VAL A 71 17.16 -22.31 -22.27
C VAL A 71 18.26 -21.30 -22.62
N CYS A 72 18.20 -20.07 -22.06
CA CYS A 72 19.24 -19.07 -22.23
C CYS A 72 20.51 -19.28 -21.38
N GLY A 73 20.57 -20.34 -20.57
CA GLY A 73 21.70 -20.64 -19.70
C GLY A 73 21.70 -19.94 -18.34
N ILE A 74 20.63 -19.22 -17.96
CA ILE A 74 20.52 -18.65 -16.61
C ILE A 74 20.38 -19.75 -15.54
N THR A 75 21.09 -19.59 -14.42
CA THR A 75 21.03 -20.50 -13.27
C THR A 75 19.75 -20.32 -12.46
N GLY A 76 19.47 -21.27 -11.56
CA GLY A 76 18.34 -21.14 -10.61
C GLY A 76 18.44 -19.88 -9.74
N ASP A 77 19.63 -19.53 -9.26
CA ASP A 77 19.86 -18.33 -8.43
C ASP A 77 19.56 -17.04 -9.20
N GLY A 78 19.97 -16.99 -10.48
CA GLY A 78 19.67 -15.87 -11.36
C GLY A 78 18.17 -15.72 -11.61
N MET A 79 17.44 -16.83 -11.82
CA MET A 79 15.98 -16.81 -11.94
C MET A 79 15.30 -16.30 -10.67
N ALA A 80 15.72 -16.81 -9.51
CA ALA A 80 15.15 -16.43 -8.22
C ALA A 80 15.35 -14.92 -7.94
N MET A 81 16.57 -14.41 -8.13
CA MET A 81 16.85 -12.98 -7.90
C MET A 81 16.22 -12.06 -8.94
N ARG A 82 16.08 -12.50 -10.19
CA ARG A 82 15.33 -11.74 -11.20
C ARG A 82 13.86 -11.60 -10.81
N MET A 83 13.23 -12.69 -10.39
CA MET A 83 11.84 -12.68 -9.93
C MET A 83 11.68 -11.80 -8.68
N MET A 84 12.64 -11.84 -7.75
CA MET A 84 12.66 -10.94 -6.60
C MET A 84 12.72 -9.47 -7.04
N LEU A 85 13.64 -9.12 -7.95
CA LEU A 85 13.78 -7.73 -8.42
C LEU A 85 12.52 -7.23 -9.14
N LEU A 86 11.89 -8.07 -9.96
CA LEU A 86 10.61 -7.72 -10.60
C LEU A 86 9.49 -7.50 -9.58
N ARG A 87 9.40 -8.33 -8.53
CA ARG A 87 8.45 -8.10 -7.43
C ARG A 87 8.73 -6.79 -6.69
N ASN A 88 10.01 -6.47 -6.50
CA ASN A 88 10.42 -5.21 -5.88
C ASN A 88 10.01 -4.01 -6.75
N VAL A 89 10.15 -4.09 -8.07
CA VAL A 89 9.63 -3.08 -9.00
C VAL A 89 8.12 -2.93 -8.86
N MET A 90 7.35 -4.03 -8.84
CA MET A 90 5.90 -3.94 -8.64
C MET A 90 5.54 -3.20 -7.35
N GLY A 91 6.17 -3.54 -6.23
CA GLY A 91 5.95 -2.87 -4.95
C GLY A 91 6.35 -1.39 -5.00
N ALA A 92 7.54 -1.09 -5.52
CA ALA A 92 8.01 0.29 -5.64
C ALA A 92 7.09 1.13 -6.52
N SER A 93 6.58 0.59 -7.63
CA SER A 93 5.68 1.29 -8.55
C SER A 93 4.35 1.61 -7.88
N THR A 94 3.78 0.66 -7.13
CA THR A 94 2.55 0.88 -6.35
C THR A 94 2.72 1.97 -5.31
N TYR A 95 3.80 1.93 -4.51
CA TYR A 95 4.05 2.95 -3.49
C TYR A 95 4.40 4.33 -4.06
N GLN A 96 5.11 4.36 -5.18
CA GLN A 96 5.38 5.61 -5.87
C GLN A 96 4.10 6.22 -6.46
N TYR A 97 3.19 5.40 -7.00
CA TYR A 97 1.90 5.87 -7.48
C TYR A 97 1.08 6.52 -6.34
N HIS A 98 0.99 5.87 -5.18
CA HIS A 98 0.37 6.46 -3.98
C HIS A 98 1.03 7.79 -3.62
N THR A 99 2.37 7.83 -3.60
CA THR A 99 3.12 9.07 -3.34
C THR A 99 2.75 10.18 -4.32
N GLU A 100 2.63 9.87 -5.62
CA GLU A 100 2.18 10.86 -6.61
C GLU A 100 0.77 11.38 -6.34
N GLN A 101 -0.18 10.53 -5.94
CA GLN A 101 -1.52 11.00 -5.58
C GLN A 101 -1.51 11.87 -4.32
N THR A 102 -0.65 11.55 -3.35
CA THR A 102 -0.43 12.40 -2.18
C THR A 102 0.14 13.77 -2.57
N ILE A 103 1.14 13.83 -3.46
CA ILE A 103 1.72 15.09 -3.95
C ILE A 103 0.70 15.91 -4.76
N LYS A 104 -0.08 15.25 -5.63
CA LYS A 104 -1.18 15.91 -6.36
C LYS A 104 -2.21 16.50 -5.41
N THR A 105 -2.56 15.75 -4.35
CA THR A 105 -3.49 16.21 -3.32
C THR A 105 -2.92 17.40 -2.57
N LEU A 106 -1.67 17.35 -2.10
CA LEU A 106 -1.01 18.48 -1.43
C LEU A 106 -0.99 19.74 -2.31
N ARG A 107 -0.64 19.58 -3.59
CA ARG A 107 -0.62 20.66 -4.57
C ARG A 107 -2.00 21.29 -4.76
N ALA A 108 -3.03 20.46 -4.89
CA ALA A 108 -4.41 20.91 -5.01
C ALA A 108 -4.90 21.60 -3.71
N THR A 109 -4.53 21.08 -2.54
CA THR A 109 -4.82 21.68 -1.23
C THR A 109 -4.19 23.05 -1.08
N ALA A 110 -2.90 23.20 -1.43
CA ALA A 110 -2.21 24.49 -1.42
C ALA A 110 -2.85 25.50 -2.39
N GLY A 111 -3.45 25.01 -3.49
CA GLY A 111 -4.22 25.82 -4.44
C GLY A 111 -5.68 26.09 -4.04
N GLY A 112 -6.15 25.58 -2.90
CA GLY A 112 -7.55 25.74 -2.45
C GLY A 112 -8.58 24.93 -3.23
N ALA A 113 -8.16 23.89 -3.96
CA ALA A 113 -9.02 23.06 -4.82
C ALA A 113 -9.48 21.75 -4.15
N THR A 114 -9.27 21.59 -2.85
CA THR A 114 -9.67 20.41 -2.06
C THR A 114 -10.41 20.83 -0.79
N PRO A 115 -11.19 19.94 -0.15
CA PRO A 115 -11.76 20.21 1.19
C PRO A 115 -10.73 20.21 2.33
N PHE A 116 -9.47 19.86 2.05
CA PHE A 116 -8.39 19.81 3.03
C PHE A 116 -7.65 21.14 3.16
N GLN A 117 -6.79 21.22 4.17
CA GLN A 117 -5.91 22.36 4.45
C GLN A 117 -4.54 21.84 4.92
N ILE A 118 -3.53 22.72 4.92
CA ILE A 118 -2.24 22.40 5.56
C ILE A 118 -2.47 22.41 7.08
N SER A 119 -2.60 21.22 7.68
CA SER A 119 -2.87 21.05 9.10
C SER A 119 -1.62 21.15 9.97
N GLU A 120 -0.45 20.81 9.42
CA GLU A 120 0.82 20.73 10.16
C GLU A 120 1.91 21.58 9.51
N PRO A 121 1.80 22.92 9.55
CA PRO A 121 2.76 23.80 8.91
C PRO A 121 4.18 23.60 9.47
N GLN A 122 4.34 23.36 10.77
CA GLN A 122 5.68 23.14 11.35
C GLN A 122 6.37 21.91 10.75
N LYS A 123 5.62 20.84 10.41
CA LYS A 123 6.20 19.66 9.75
C LYS A 123 6.58 19.97 8.30
N LEU A 124 5.77 20.74 7.59
CA LEU A 124 6.10 21.25 6.24
C LEU A 124 7.41 22.05 6.26
N HIS A 125 7.52 23.04 7.15
CA HIS A 125 8.72 23.87 7.30
C HIS A 125 9.96 23.04 7.66
N ALA A 126 9.82 22.10 8.61
CA ALA A 126 10.92 21.24 9.01
C ALA A 126 11.41 20.33 7.88
N PHE A 127 10.48 19.78 7.09
CA PHE A 127 10.82 18.91 5.97
C PHE A 127 11.44 19.69 4.81
N ALA A 128 10.85 20.84 4.45
CA ALA A 128 11.41 21.76 3.46
C ALA A 128 12.85 22.15 3.81
N LYS A 129 13.12 22.51 5.07
CA LYS A 129 14.47 22.83 5.56
C LYS A 129 15.44 21.65 5.38
N ARG A 130 15.03 20.42 5.72
CA ARG A 130 15.88 19.23 5.57
C ARG A 130 16.23 18.95 4.11
N LEU A 131 15.35 19.29 3.17
CA LEU A 131 15.55 19.13 1.74
C LEU A 131 16.22 20.36 1.07
N GLY A 132 16.56 21.40 1.85
CA GLY A 132 17.16 22.63 1.33
C GLY A 132 16.19 23.51 0.52
N ILE A 133 14.88 23.32 0.70
CA ILE A 133 13.83 24.08 0.03
C ILE A 133 13.61 25.39 0.79
N SER A 134 13.51 26.51 0.07
CA SER A 134 13.30 27.84 0.69
C SER A 134 12.05 27.86 1.58
N ALA A 135 12.04 28.66 2.64
CA ALA A 135 10.87 28.87 3.51
C ALA A 135 10.19 30.23 3.25
N ALA A 136 10.46 30.87 2.11
CA ALA A 136 9.87 32.16 1.77
C ALA A 136 8.41 32.04 1.33
N GLY A 137 7.59 33.03 1.71
CA GLY A 137 6.18 33.10 1.34
C GLY A 137 5.25 32.44 2.35
N THR A 138 4.05 32.09 1.90
CA THR A 138 3.02 31.40 2.68
C THR A 138 3.30 29.90 2.77
N ASP A 139 2.60 29.19 3.66
CA ASP A 139 2.68 27.73 3.75
C ASP A 139 2.28 27.05 2.42
N ASN A 140 1.30 27.63 1.70
CA ASN A 140 0.92 27.17 0.38
C ASN A 140 2.08 27.31 -0.63
N ASP A 141 2.80 28.43 -0.61
CA ASP A 141 3.98 28.64 -1.48
C ASP A 141 5.08 27.61 -1.18
N ILE A 142 5.28 27.27 0.09
CA ILE A 142 6.26 26.26 0.51
C ILE A 142 5.81 24.87 0.07
N ALA A 143 4.53 24.53 0.22
CA ALA A 143 3.97 23.25 -0.20
C ALA A 143 4.07 23.05 -1.72
N LEU A 144 3.78 24.09 -2.52
CA LEU A 144 3.95 24.03 -3.98
C LEU A 144 5.40 23.79 -4.37
N ARG A 145 6.35 24.50 -3.73
CA ARG A 145 7.78 24.31 -3.98
C ARG A 145 8.29 22.94 -3.51
N LEU A 146 7.71 22.38 -2.45
CA LEU A 146 7.97 21.00 -2.03
C LEU A 146 7.52 20.01 -3.12
N CYS A 147 6.31 20.17 -3.65
CA CYS A 147 5.79 19.32 -4.73
C CYS A 147 6.69 19.37 -5.96
N ASP A 148 7.06 20.58 -6.42
CA ASP A 148 7.94 20.75 -7.59
C ASP A 148 9.32 20.09 -7.38
N TYR A 149 9.89 20.24 -6.18
CA TYR A 149 11.18 19.67 -5.84
C TYR A 149 11.16 18.14 -5.86
N VAL A 150 10.19 17.50 -5.20
CA VAL A 150 10.15 16.04 -5.12
C VAL A 150 9.83 15.40 -6.46
N GLU A 151 8.92 15.99 -7.26
CA GLU A 151 8.63 15.52 -8.62
C GLU A 151 9.88 15.59 -9.52
N ALA A 152 10.68 16.66 -9.42
CA ALA A 152 11.94 16.76 -10.13
C ALA A 152 12.95 15.68 -9.69
N GLU A 153 13.06 15.41 -8.38
CA GLU A 153 13.93 14.36 -7.84
C GLU A 153 13.51 12.96 -8.28
N PHE A 154 12.20 12.68 -8.34
CA PHE A 154 11.69 11.38 -8.79
C PHE A 154 12.08 11.07 -10.24
N ASN A 155 12.15 12.13 -11.07
CA ASN A 155 12.45 12.06 -12.51
C ASN A 155 13.94 12.07 -12.85
N LYS A 156 14.83 12.25 -11.87
CA LYS A 156 16.27 12.10 -12.11
C LYS A 156 16.59 10.73 -12.70
N LYS A 157 17.62 10.70 -13.55
CA LYS A 157 18.10 9.42 -14.10
C LYS A 157 18.71 8.56 -12.99
N TYR A 158 18.84 7.26 -13.25
CA TYR A 158 19.42 6.34 -12.28
C TYR A 158 20.90 6.63 -11.98
N ASP A 159 21.61 7.29 -12.89
CA ASP A 159 23.03 7.69 -12.76
C ASP A 159 23.24 9.09 -12.18
N GLU A 160 22.16 9.82 -11.89
CA GLU A 160 22.17 11.12 -11.23
C GLU A 160 21.82 10.96 -9.75
N PRO A 161 22.76 11.15 -8.79
CA PRO A 161 22.50 10.90 -7.37
C PRO A 161 21.29 11.67 -6.82
N SER A 162 20.43 10.96 -6.07
CA SER A 162 19.27 11.55 -5.40
C SER A 162 19.67 12.51 -4.28
N ALA A 163 19.22 13.77 -4.37
CA ALA A 163 19.41 14.78 -3.34
C ALA A 163 18.50 14.54 -2.12
N ILE A 164 17.35 13.89 -2.31
CA ILE A 164 16.49 13.43 -1.20
C ILE A 164 17.26 12.43 -0.34
N VAL A 165 17.86 11.40 -0.96
CA VAL A 165 18.65 10.39 -0.21
C VAL A 165 19.87 11.04 0.44
N GLU A 166 20.58 11.92 -0.28
CA GLU A 166 21.75 12.63 0.25
C GLU A 166 21.42 13.48 1.48
N SER A 167 20.26 14.12 1.49
CA SER A 167 19.78 15.00 2.56
C SER A 167 19.26 14.25 3.78
N LEU A 168 18.60 13.11 3.58
CA LEU A 168 17.86 12.42 4.64
C LEU A 168 18.60 11.23 5.25
N ALA A 169 19.52 10.60 4.53
CA ALA A 169 20.19 9.39 5.00
C ALA A 169 21.36 9.68 5.96
N PRO A 170 21.57 8.82 6.99
CA PRO A 170 22.74 8.92 7.87
C PRO A 170 24.08 8.87 7.10
N PRO A 171 25.11 9.63 7.52
CA PRO A 171 26.39 9.70 6.81
C PRO A 171 27.06 8.33 6.54
N ASP A 172 27.06 7.45 7.53
CA ASP A 172 27.66 6.11 7.43
C ASP A 172 26.95 5.24 6.37
N ARG A 173 25.62 5.37 6.26
CA ARG A 173 24.83 4.68 5.23
C ARG A 173 25.17 5.21 3.84
N LYS A 174 25.29 6.53 3.68
CA LYS A 174 25.64 7.15 2.40
C LYS A 174 27.00 6.69 1.90
N GLU A 175 28.00 6.68 2.77
CA GLU A 175 29.35 6.19 2.45
C GLU A 175 29.35 4.72 2.04
N LEU A 176 28.65 3.87 2.80
CA LEU A 176 28.54 2.45 2.50
C LEU A 176 27.85 2.21 1.15
N TRP A 177 26.73 2.87 0.88
CA TRP A 177 26.00 2.69 -0.38
C TRP A 177 26.79 3.17 -1.59
N LYS A 178 27.58 4.25 -1.45
CA LYS A 178 28.51 4.71 -2.49
C LYS A 178 29.61 3.68 -2.73
N LYS A 179 30.22 3.13 -1.66
CA LYS A 179 31.23 2.05 -1.76
C LYS A 179 30.69 0.79 -2.43
N LEU A 180 29.44 0.42 -2.15
CA LEU A 180 28.78 -0.75 -2.73
C LEU A 180 28.18 -0.49 -4.13
N GLY A 181 28.18 0.75 -4.62
CA GLY A 181 27.57 1.11 -5.91
C GLY A 181 26.03 1.11 -5.90
N ILE A 182 25.39 1.18 -4.73
CA ILE A 182 23.93 1.12 -4.56
C ILE A 182 23.31 2.44 -4.07
N PHE A 183 24.06 3.55 -4.10
CA PHE A 183 23.48 4.87 -3.86
C PHE A 183 22.59 5.28 -5.04
N PRO A 184 21.27 5.46 -4.86
CA PRO A 184 20.32 5.55 -5.97
C PRO A 184 20.27 6.94 -6.63
N GLY A 185 19.74 6.97 -7.85
CA GLY A 185 19.22 8.16 -8.51
C GLY A 185 17.71 8.33 -8.29
N GLY A 186 17.00 8.91 -9.27
CA GLY A 186 15.56 9.11 -9.19
C GLY A 186 14.77 7.80 -9.25
N ILE A 187 13.68 7.70 -8.48
CA ILE A 187 12.89 6.46 -8.35
C ILE A 187 12.38 5.91 -9.70
N TYR A 188 11.99 6.76 -10.66
CA TYR A 188 11.58 6.32 -11.99
C TYR A 188 12.76 5.77 -12.80
N GLY A 189 13.91 6.42 -12.72
CA GLY A 189 15.16 5.93 -13.32
C GLY A 189 15.54 4.56 -12.76
N GLU A 190 15.45 4.38 -11.45
CA GLU A 190 15.76 3.12 -10.77
C GLU A 190 14.79 1.98 -11.15
N MET A 191 13.50 2.29 -11.33
CA MET A 191 12.52 1.32 -11.86
C MET A 191 12.86 0.88 -13.27
N LEU A 192 13.17 1.83 -14.17
CA LEU A 192 13.56 1.54 -15.54
C LEU A 192 14.84 0.70 -15.59
N PHE A 193 15.86 1.07 -14.81
CA PHE A 193 17.13 0.36 -14.73
C PHE A 193 16.94 -1.08 -14.20
N SER A 194 16.14 -1.24 -13.15
CA SER A 194 15.83 -2.54 -12.55
C SER A 194 15.06 -3.46 -13.50
N THR A 195 14.01 -2.93 -14.13
CA THR A 195 13.16 -3.68 -15.07
C THR A 195 13.93 -4.10 -16.31
N SER A 196 14.71 -3.18 -16.89
CA SER A 196 15.54 -3.46 -18.07
C SER A 196 16.57 -4.56 -17.78
N SER A 197 17.16 -4.56 -16.58
CA SER A 197 18.09 -5.60 -16.14
C SER A 197 17.45 -6.97 -16.00
N CYS A 198 16.14 -7.02 -15.73
CA CYS A 198 15.39 -8.27 -15.60
C CYS A 198 15.00 -8.89 -16.95
N LEU A 199 15.17 -8.18 -18.07
CA LEU A 199 14.86 -8.73 -19.38
C LEU A 199 15.78 -9.92 -19.71
N THR A 200 15.26 -10.84 -20.51
CA THR A 200 15.99 -12.01 -20.99
C THR A 200 17.29 -11.59 -21.66
N ASN A 201 18.40 -12.26 -21.30
CA ASN A 201 19.76 -12.03 -21.83
C ASN A 201 20.40 -10.66 -21.52
N VAL A 202 19.89 -9.90 -20.54
CA VAL A 202 20.53 -8.65 -20.07
C VAL A 202 21.44 -8.90 -18.87
N ASP A 203 20.86 -9.17 -17.69
CA ASP A 203 21.61 -9.52 -16.48
C ASP A 203 21.17 -10.91 -15.98
N GLY A 204 22.14 -11.82 -15.94
CA GLY A 204 21.96 -13.19 -15.44
C GLY A 204 22.63 -13.44 -14.09
N TYR A 205 23.36 -12.46 -13.54
CA TYR A 205 24.16 -12.65 -12.34
C TYR A 205 23.38 -12.24 -11.08
N TYR A 206 23.08 -13.22 -10.22
CA TYR A 206 22.21 -13.03 -9.07
C TYR A 206 22.70 -11.94 -8.10
N VAL A 207 24.02 -11.78 -7.90
CA VAL A 207 24.57 -10.71 -7.03
C VAL A 207 24.29 -9.33 -7.62
N SER A 208 24.46 -9.17 -8.93
CA SER A 208 24.18 -7.91 -9.61
C SER A 208 22.69 -7.54 -9.52
N LEU A 209 21.79 -8.52 -9.69
CA LEU A 209 20.35 -8.33 -9.50
C LEU A 209 19.98 -8.02 -8.04
N ALA A 210 20.63 -8.68 -7.08
CA ALA A 210 20.43 -8.42 -5.64
C ALA A 210 20.84 -7.01 -5.24
N LEU A 211 21.99 -6.53 -5.73
CA LEU A 211 22.44 -5.15 -5.51
C LEU A 211 21.45 -4.13 -6.08
N LYS A 212 20.89 -4.40 -7.27
CA LYS A 212 19.82 -3.56 -7.85
C LYS A 212 18.54 -3.57 -7.01
N ALA A 213 18.16 -4.72 -6.46
CA ALA A 213 17.01 -4.80 -5.57
C ALA A 213 17.20 -3.95 -4.31
N MET A 214 18.38 -4.01 -3.68
CA MET A 214 18.70 -3.16 -2.54
C MET A 214 18.72 -1.68 -2.92
N ARG A 215 19.32 -1.33 -4.07
CA ARG A 215 19.35 0.04 -4.61
C ARG A 215 17.95 0.62 -4.82
N LEU A 216 17.05 -0.14 -5.45
CA LEU A 216 15.64 0.24 -5.64
C LEU A 216 14.91 0.38 -4.29
N GLY A 217 15.19 -0.49 -3.33
CA GLY A 217 14.64 -0.38 -1.97
C GLY A 217 15.03 0.92 -1.26
N ILE A 218 16.29 1.36 -1.42
CA ILE A 218 16.75 2.66 -0.88
C ILE A 218 16.00 3.80 -1.56
N ALA A 219 15.88 3.78 -2.89
CA ALA A 219 15.16 4.79 -3.64
C ALA A 219 13.69 4.90 -3.17
N MET A 220 12.99 3.77 -3.11
CA MET A 220 11.58 3.72 -2.68
C MET A 220 11.41 4.19 -1.23
N ALA A 221 12.29 3.78 -0.31
CA ALA A 221 12.16 4.15 1.10
C ALA A 221 12.25 5.67 1.30
N TYR A 222 13.22 6.31 0.66
CA TYR A 222 13.50 7.72 0.88
C TYR A 222 12.67 8.65 -0.01
N GLN A 223 12.46 8.28 -1.28
CA GLN A 223 11.78 9.13 -2.25
C GLN A 223 10.27 8.89 -2.25
N SER A 224 9.82 7.64 -2.13
CA SER A 224 8.38 7.36 -2.08
C SER A 224 7.88 7.45 -0.63
N GLN A 225 8.27 6.51 0.22
CA GLN A 225 7.63 6.31 1.53
C GLN A 225 7.82 7.48 2.51
N ILE A 226 9.05 7.99 2.68
CA ILE A 226 9.27 9.13 3.58
C ILE A 226 8.55 10.38 3.06
N VAL A 227 8.61 10.66 1.76
CA VAL A 227 7.91 11.83 1.19
C VAL A 227 6.40 11.68 1.38
N ASN A 228 5.84 10.52 1.06
CA ASN A 228 4.44 10.21 1.22
C ASN A 228 3.95 10.47 2.65
N GLU A 229 4.63 9.89 3.64
CA GLU A 229 4.26 10.02 5.05
C GLU A 229 4.33 11.48 5.52
N PHE A 230 5.39 12.20 5.15
CA PHE A 230 5.52 13.62 5.51
C PHE A 230 4.40 14.45 4.89
N CYS A 231 4.06 14.22 3.62
CA CYS A 231 2.98 14.94 2.96
C CYS A 231 1.59 14.57 3.51
N GLN A 232 1.34 13.31 3.85
CA GLN A 232 0.10 12.91 4.52
C GLN A 232 -0.05 13.56 5.89
N ASP A 233 1.01 13.61 6.70
CA ASP A 233 1.00 14.34 7.97
C ASP A 233 0.73 15.84 7.81
N ILE A 234 1.30 16.45 6.76
CA ILE A 234 1.09 17.87 6.45
C ILE A 234 -0.38 18.18 6.16
N ILE A 235 -1.11 17.25 5.52
CA ILE A 235 -2.51 17.43 5.12
C ILE A 235 -3.49 16.99 6.22
N PHE A 236 -3.22 15.85 6.87
CA PHE A 236 -4.20 15.15 7.70
C PHE A 236 -3.94 15.23 9.21
N GLY A 237 -2.77 15.74 9.61
CA GLY A 237 -2.37 15.89 10.99
C GLY A 237 -1.33 14.87 11.41
N LEU A 238 -0.60 15.19 12.48
CA LEU A 238 0.36 14.27 13.06
C LEU A 238 -0.34 13.16 13.86
N PRO A 239 0.10 11.89 13.75
CA PRO A 239 -0.38 10.83 14.62
C PRO A 239 -0.19 11.12 16.12
N ARG A 240 -1.17 10.73 16.94
CA ARG A 240 -1.16 10.92 18.40
C ARG A 240 -1.75 9.70 19.12
N PRO A 241 -1.26 9.33 20.32
CA PRO A 241 -1.86 8.26 21.11
C PRO A 241 -3.32 8.56 21.47
N HIS A 242 -4.24 7.66 21.12
CA HIS A 242 -5.64 7.68 21.54
C HIS A 242 -6.26 6.27 21.48
N THR A 243 -7.48 6.13 21.99
CA THR A 243 -8.23 4.87 21.95
C THR A 243 -9.01 4.73 20.63
N VAL A 244 -9.15 3.49 20.15
CA VAL A 244 -9.89 3.14 18.93
C VAL A 244 -10.66 1.84 19.18
N ARG A 245 -11.87 1.72 18.61
CA ARG A 245 -12.63 0.46 18.58
C ARG A 245 -12.17 -0.38 17.40
N VAL A 246 -11.93 -1.67 17.61
CA VAL A 246 -11.41 -2.58 16.59
C VAL A 246 -12.29 -3.84 16.43
N ASP A 247 -12.08 -4.62 15.37
CA ASP A 247 -12.78 -5.86 15.04
C ASP A 247 -14.18 -5.65 14.41
N LEU A 248 -14.84 -6.72 13.96
CA LEU A 248 -16.14 -6.69 13.26
C LEU A 248 -17.27 -6.08 14.11
N GLY A 249 -17.11 -5.98 15.42
CA GLY A 249 -18.09 -5.37 16.32
C GLY A 249 -18.26 -3.86 16.16
N VAL A 250 -17.44 -3.21 15.31
CA VAL A 250 -17.63 -1.80 14.94
C VAL A 250 -18.78 -1.61 13.94
N LEU A 251 -19.22 -2.69 13.28
CA LEU A 251 -20.34 -2.69 12.34
C LEU A 251 -21.65 -2.85 13.12
N ASP A 252 -22.58 -1.92 12.91
CA ASP A 252 -23.84 -1.86 13.65
C ASP A 252 -25.02 -1.84 12.66
N PRO A 253 -25.88 -2.88 12.64
CA PRO A 253 -26.96 -2.97 11.66
C PRO A 253 -28.05 -1.90 11.83
N ASP A 254 -28.06 -1.16 12.94
CA ASP A 254 -29.00 -0.04 13.14
C ASP A 254 -28.46 1.28 12.54
N TYR A 255 -27.26 1.29 11.97
CA TYR A 255 -26.62 2.44 11.33
C TYR A 255 -26.31 2.14 9.88
N VAL A 256 -26.23 3.20 9.05
CA VAL A 256 -25.61 3.07 7.72
C VAL A 256 -24.10 2.94 7.93
N ASN A 257 -23.51 1.82 7.54
CA ASN A 257 -22.07 1.57 7.65
C ASN A 257 -21.40 1.74 6.28
N ALA A 258 -20.65 2.84 6.13
CA ALA A 258 -19.82 3.13 4.98
C ALA A 258 -18.35 2.82 5.31
N LEU A 259 -17.75 1.88 4.60
CA LEU A 259 -16.36 1.48 4.80
C LEU A 259 -15.47 2.12 3.76
N VAL A 260 -14.27 2.49 4.21
CA VAL A 260 -13.22 3.03 3.34
C VAL A 260 -12.05 2.07 3.33
N ASN A 261 -11.71 1.59 2.14
CA ASN A 261 -10.81 0.48 1.90
C ASN A 261 -9.73 0.88 0.90
N GLY A 262 -8.47 0.66 1.23
CA GLY A 262 -7.36 0.79 0.30
C GLY A 262 -6.13 1.31 1.01
N HIS A 263 -5.37 2.19 0.38
CA HIS A 263 -4.13 2.80 0.90
C HIS A 263 -4.11 4.33 0.78
N GLU A 264 -4.94 4.91 -0.09
CA GLU A 264 -5.03 6.36 -0.31
C GLU A 264 -6.09 6.99 0.61
N PRO A 265 -5.70 7.64 1.73
CA PRO A 265 -6.66 7.96 2.78
C PRO A 265 -7.55 9.17 2.45
N PHE A 266 -7.34 9.80 1.29
CA PHE A 266 -8.01 11.04 0.89
C PHE A 266 -9.54 10.88 0.90
N LEU A 267 -10.04 9.80 0.30
CA LEU A 267 -11.47 9.51 0.28
C LEU A 267 -12.02 9.29 1.69
N GLY A 268 -11.27 8.55 2.52
CA GLY A 268 -11.63 8.30 3.91
C GLY A 268 -11.78 9.58 4.74
N PHE A 269 -10.80 10.46 4.68
CA PHE A 269 -10.84 11.74 5.38
C PHE A 269 -11.99 12.63 4.91
N ALA A 270 -12.24 12.72 3.60
CA ALA A 270 -13.37 13.49 3.05
C ALA A 270 -14.72 12.92 3.48
N MET A 271 -14.89 11.59 3.44
CA MET A 271 -16.11 10.92 3.87
C MET A 271 -16.42 11.17 5.35
N VAL A 272 -15.42 11.13 6.23
CA VAL A 272 -15.63 11.44 7.66
C VAL A 272 -16.01 12.90 7.86
N GLN A 273 -15.37 13.86 7.17
CA GLN A 273 -15.76 15.28 7.26
C GLN A 273 -17.22 15.51 6.88
N LEU A 274 -17.68 14.85 5.81
CA LEU A 274 -19.08 14.91 5.38
C LEU A 274 -20.00 14.19 6.37
N ALA A 275 -19.63 13.01 6.84
CA ALA A 275 -20.43 12.24 7.79
C ALA A 275 -20.64 12.97 9.13
N ARG A 276 -19.73 13.88 9.52
CA ARG A 276 -19.87 14.72 10.71
C ARG A 276 -20.88 15.86 10.54
N THR A 277 -21.37 16.15 9.34
CA THR A 277 -22.34 17.23 9.14
C THR A 277 -23.78 16.77 9.44
N PRO A 278 -24.65 17.65 9.94
CA PRO A 278 -26.06 17.31 10.19
C PRO A 278 -26.77 16.80 8.92
N GLU A 279 -26.43 17.33 7.74
CA GLU A 279 -27.06 16.93 6.48
C GLU A 279 -26.98 15.42 6.24
N TRP A 280 -25.79 14.83 6.37
CA TRP A 280 -25.61 13.40 6.11
C TRP A 280 -26.19 12.52 7.22
N GLN A 281 -26.13 12.98 8.47
CA GLN A 281 -26.76 12.28 9.59
C GLN A 281 -28.29 12.26 9.45
N GLU A 282 -28.92 13.37 9.08
CA GLU A 282 -30.37 13.43 8.88
C GLU A 282 -30.83 12.65 7.65
N LYS A 283 -30.02 12.59 6.57
CA LYS A 283 -30.30 11.70 5.43
C LYS A 283 -30.33 10.22 5.83
N ALA A 284 -29.39 9.77 6.66
CA ALA A 284 -29.38 8.40 7.18
C ALA A 284 -30.59 8.12 8.09
N LYS A 285 -30.97 9.08 8.94
CA LYS A 285 -32.17 8.96 9.79
C LYS A 285 -33.47 8.93 8.99
N ALA A 286 -33.56 9.70 7.91
CA ALA A 286 -34.72 9.74 7.05
C ALA A 286 -35.02 8.39 6.36
N VAL A 287 -34.01 7.52 6.20
CA VAL A 287 -34.17 6.16 5.66
C VAL A 287 -34.30 5.08 6.75
N GLY A 288 -34.42 5.48 8.02
CA GLY A 288 -34.70 4.59 9.15
C GLY A 288 -33.48 4.15 9.98
N ALA A 289 -32.26 4.56 9.61
CA ALA A 289 -31.07 4.29 10.42
C ALA A 289 -30.96 5.24 11.62
N LYS A 290 -30.14 4.91 12.63
CA LYS A 290 -29.83 5.83 13.74
C LYS A 290 -28.88 6.96 13.34
N GLY A 291 -28.13 6.78 12.26
CA GLY A 291 -27.17 7.73 11.71
C GLY A 291 -26.26 7.08 10.66
N LEU A 292 -25.29 7.86 10.17
CA LEU A 292 -24.24 7.39 9.26
C LEU A 292 -22.94 7.17 10.05
N ARG A 293 -22.32 6.00 9.89
CA ARG A 293 -20.99 5.68 10.40
C ARG A 293 -20.03 5.39 9.25
N VAL A 294 -18.90 6.07 9.27
CA VAL A 294 -17.72 5.74 8.48
C VAL A 294 -16.83 4.83 9.32
N ILE A 295 -16.50 3.68 8.75
CA ILE A 295 -15.69 2.64 9.38
C ILE A 295 -14.38 2.49 8.61
N ALA A 296 -13.26 2.66 9.31
CA ALA A 296 -11.93 2.50 8.75
C ALA A 296 -11.63 1.02 8.45
N ASN A 297 -11.03 0.72 7.30
CA ASN A 297 -10.59 -0.63 6.93
C ASN A 297 -9.17 -0.61 6.32
N ILE A 298 -8.36 -1.61 6.66
CA ILE A 298 -6.96 -1.80 6.23
C ILE A 298 -6.08 -0.54 6.33
N GLU A 299 -5.13 -0.33 5.40
CA GLU A 299 -4.16 0.77 5.43
C GLU A 299 -4.79 2.17 5.34
N THR A 300 -5.76 2.44 4.46
CA THR A 300 -6.53 3.71 4.46
C THR A 300 -7.15 3.95 5.83
N GLY A 301 -7.71 2.90 6.43
CA GLY A 301 -8.23 2.96 7.79
C GLY A 301 -7.17 3.23 8.86
N GLN A 302 -5.98 2.62 8.73
CA GLN A 302 -4.85 2.83 9.63
C GLN A 302 -4.34 4.27 9.58
N GLU A 303 -4.25 4.87 8.41
CA GLU A 303 -3.89 6.28 8.24
C GLU A 303 -4.86 7.20 8.99
N MET A 304 -6.15 6.87 8.96
CA MET A 304 -7.20 7.64 9.63
C MET A 304 -7.16 7.48 11.16
N ILE A 305 -7.15 6.25 11.67
CA ILE A 305 -7.18 5.99 13.12
C ILE A 305 -5.87 6.33 13.84
N GLN A 306 -4.79 6.57 13.11
CA GLN A 306 -3.56 7.08 13.72
C GLN A 306 -3.65 8.60 13.97
N ARG A 307 -4.47 9.31 13.19
CA ARG A 307 -4.55 10.78 13.18
C ARG A 307 -5.80 11.31 13.86
N TRP A 308 -6.95 10.67 13.66
CA TRP A 308 -8.24 11.15 14.15
C TRP A 308 -8.82 10.24 15.22
N ALA A 309 -9.23 10.84 16.33
CA ALA A 309 -10.00 10.15 17.35
C ALA A 309 -11.36 9.71 16.78
N VAL A 310 -11.83 8.56 17.26
CA VAL A 310 -13.15 8.03 16.92
C VAL A 310 -14.26 8.82 17.64
N ASP A 311 -15.40 8.96 16.99
CA ASP A 311 -16.62 9.60 17.48
C ASP A 311 -17.86 8.84 16.96
N ASP A 312 -19.03 9.46 16.95
CA ASP A 312 -20.28 8.82 16.50
C ASP A 312 -20.36 8.68 14.97
N ALA A 313 -19.62 9.49 14.21
CA ALA A 313 -19.56 9.44 12.75
C ALA A 313 -18.35 8.63 12.25
N PHE A 314 -17.18 8.78 12.87
CA PHE A 314 -16.00 7.96 12.61
C PHE A 314 -15.82 6.94 13.73
N TYR A 315 -16.38 5.74 13.56
CA TYR A 315 -16.74 4.93 14.73
C TYR A 315 -15.66 3.93 15.18
N GLY A 316 -14.86 3.41 14.24
CA GLY A 316 -13.87 2.39 14.54
C GLY A 316 -13.15 1.85 13.31
N PHE A 317 -12.41 0.79 13.53
CA PHE A 317 -11.58 0.09 12.57
C PHE A 317 -11.93 -1.39 12.54
N THR A 318 -11.94 -2.01 11.38
CA THR A 318 -12.10 -3.47 11.25
C THR A 318 -10.75 -4.17 11.50
N GLY A 319 -9.93 -4.32 10.46
CA GLY A 319 -8.62 -4.96 10.53
C GLY A 319 -7.95 -5.07 9.15
N ASN A 320 -7.23 -6.15 8.90
CA ASN A 320 -6.42 -6.32 7.68
C ASN A 320 -7.22 -6.91 6.49
N TRP A 321 -6.60 -7.02 5.32
CA TRP A 321 -7.28 -7.47 4.10
C TRP A 321 -7.81 -8.91 4.17
N ILE A 322 -7.25 -9.78 5.04
CA ILE A 322 -7.69 -11.19 5.16
C ILE A 322 -9.12 -11.28 5.69
N MET A 323 -9.54 -10.34 6.54
CA MET A 323 -10.89 -10.33 7.11
C MET A 323 -11.92 -9.60 6.25
N GLN A 324 -11.54 -9.09 5.08
CA GLN A 324 -12.42 -8.30 4.21
C GLN A 324 -13.68 -9.08 3.77
N GLU A 325 -13.55 -10.38 3.46
CA GLU A 325 -14.71 -11.23 3.17
C GLU A 325 -15.59 -11.45 4.40
N ALA A 326 -15.01 -11.52 5.60
CA ALA A 326 -15.76 -11.58 6.84
C ALA A 326 -16.44 -10.23 7.18
N VAL A 327 -15.85 -9.10 6.78
CA VAL A 327 -16.47 -7.78 6.88
C VAL A 327 -17.73 -7.72 6.00
N LEU A 328 -17.62 -8.08 4.72
CA LEU A 328 -18.76 -8.09 3.80
C LEU A 328 -19.80 -9.15 4.19
N GLY A 329 -19.35 -10.34 4.60
CA GLY A 329 -20.19 -11.45 5.06
C GLY A 329 -21.00 -11.17 6.33
N THR A 330 -20.74 -10.06 7.03
CA THR A 330 -21.65 -9.59 8.09
C THR A 330 -23.04 -9.22 7.54
N GLY A 331 -23.12 -8.84 6.26
CA GLY A 331 -24.32 -8.26 5.66
C GLY A 331 -24.73 -6.94 6.33
N SER A 332 -23.79 -6.22 6.93
CA SER A 332 -24.02 -4.94 7.60
C SER A 332 -23.23 -3.80 6.95
N VAL A 333 -22.74 -3.99 5.72
CA VAL A 333 -21.98 -2.99 4.96
C VAL A 333 -22.87 -2.41 3.86
N ASP A 334 -23.19 -1.12 3.95
CA ASP A 334 -24.04 -0.44 2.96
C ASP A 334 -23.22 0.14 1.79
N LEU A 335 -21.97 0.52 2.07
CA LEU A 335 -21.03 1.01 1.06
C LEU A 335 -19.63 0.51 1.40
N PHE A 336 -18.95 -0.07 0.41
CA PHE A 336 -17.56 -0.46 0.52
C PHE A 336 -16.71 0.31 -0.51
N ALA A 337 -16.25 1.50 -0.11
CA ALA A 337 -15.56 2.44 -0.97
C ALA A 337 -14.07 2.10 -1.09
N CYS A 338 -13.68 1.59 -2.26
CA CYS A 338 -12.30 1.17 -2.53
C CYS A 338 -11.49 2.22 -3.28
N ASP A 339 -10.25 2.44 -2.87
CA ASP A 339 -9.24 3.16 -3.63
C ASP A 339 -8.29 2.19 -4.39
N MET A 340 -6.99 2.21 -4.12
CA MET A 340 -5.99 1.31 -4.66
C MET A 340 -5.56 0.24 -3.66
N ASN A 341 -5.14 -0.91 -4.19
CA ASN A 341 -4.56 -2.02 -3.44
C ASN A 341 -5.50 -2.64 -2.37
N CYS A 342 -5.19 -3.85 -1.91
CA CYS A 342 -5.93 -4.56 -0.84
C CYS A 342 -7.47 -4.53 -0.97
N SER A 343 -7.96 -4.48 -2.21
CA SER A 343 -9.37 -4.58 -2.59
C SER A 343 -9.47 -5.84 -3.44
N MET A 344 -10.14 -6.86 -2.93
CA MET A 344 -10.11 -8.17 -3.56
C MET A 344 -11.06 -8.23 -4.74
N GLN A 345 -10.64 -8.93 -5.79
CA GLN A 345 -11.44 -9.09 -7.01
C GLN A 345 -12.76 -9.85 -6.77
N ILE A 346 -12.90 -10.51 -5.62
CA ILE A 346 -14.12 -11.23 -5.22
C ILE A 346 -15.14 -10.32 -4.52
N ASP A 347 -14.76 -9.13 -4.07
CA ASP A 347 -15.65 -8.23 -3.30
C ASP A 347 -16.98 -7.94 -4.01
N PRO A 348 -17.05 -7.75 -5.35
CA PRO A 348 -18.33 -7.57 -6.03
C PRO A 348 -19.29 -8.75 -5.86
N ALA A 349 -18.79 -9.98 -5.80
CA ALA A 349 -19.65 -11.15 -5.58
C ALA A 349 -20.25 -11.20 -4.17
N TYR A 350 -19.56 -10.61 -3.19
CA TYR A 350 -20.11 -10.41 -1.85
C TYR A 350 -21.16 -9.29 -1.84
N ALA A 351 -20.89 -8.18 -2.53
CA ALA A 351 -21.85 -7.07 -2.67
C ALA A 351 -23.12 -7.43 -3.46
N ASP A 352 -23.05 -8.39 -4.39
CA ASP A 352 -24.24 -8.89 -5.09
C ASP A 352 -25.10 -9.81 -4.19
N LYS A 353 -24.47 -10.48 -3.22
CA LYS A 353 -25.13 -11.45 -2.33
C LYS A 353 -25.79 -10.78 -1.13
N TYR A 354 -25.13 -9.78 -0.55
CA TYR A 354 -25.54 -9.07 0.67
C TYR A 354 -25.92 -7.64 0.31
#